data_AF-A0A399WLE3-F1
#
_entry.id   AF-A0A399WLE3-F1
#
_cell.length_a   1.000
_cell.length_b   1.000
_cell.length_c   1.000
_cell.angle_alpha   90.00
_cell.angle_beta   90.00
_cell.angle_gamma   90.00
#
_symmetry.space_group_name_H-M   'P 1'
#
loop_
_entity.id
_entity.type
_entity.pdbx_description
1 polymer ?
#
loop_
_entity_poly.entity_id
_entity_poly.type
_entity_poly.pdbx_seq_one_letter_code
_entity_poly.pdbx_strand_id
1 'polypeptide(L)'
;MQNTHERKSITEELIGIMRASQVINQLHITPKDIRIGVFYTGVVVSTGHAGMSYTPVQEIPEAVCCPRSHAKMPQSGNLLNFSIDALMEYALDDNVLKAAVGTATINALSAILLEDTHCPYKPSAYGNALDLIQISGEDTVVMVGAFPPFIKRIQEVTKKLFVIEKNPRAMGKDDMVTIEPEARLQEIIPQGDILIITGVTLVNHTLEPILELAKKARDIVVVGPTASVYPEPLYKRGVTVLGGVRITDAAKMIHLIGEAGSGYDFFEKCAEKIVMRNEAGRGTSQAPSKNSFRMTSCT
;
A
#
# COMPACT_ATOMS: atom_id res chain seq x y z
N MET A 1 -3.89 15.40 20.16
CA MET A 1 -4.38 14.04 19.82
C MET A 1 -5.38 14.24 18.70
N GLN A 2 -5.03 13.92 17.45
CA GLN A 2 -6.01 13.88 16.35
C GLN A 2 -7.10 12.86 16.69
N ASN A 3 -8.33 13.12 16.27
CA ASN A 3 -9.47 12.28 16.56
C ASN A 3 -9.24 10.87 15.95
N THR A 4 -9.46 9.80 16.72
CA THR A 4 -9.26 8.43 16.23
C THR A 4 -10.10 8.12 14.99
N HIS A 5 -11.26 8.78 14.84
CA HIS A 5 -12.08 8.67 13.63
C HIS A 5 -11.40 9.30 12.40
N GLU A 6 -10.75 10.46 12.53
CA GLU A 6 -10.10 11.12 11.39
C GLU A 6 -9.00 10.23 10.80
N ARG A 7 -8.23 9.53 11.65
CA ARG A 7 -7.10 8.68 11.18
C ARG A 7 -7.51 7.48 10.32
N LYS A 8 -8.75 7.01 10.44
CA LYS A 8 -9.23 5.77 9.79
C LYS A 8 -10.23 6.02 8.67
N SER A 9 -10.53 7.29 8.35
CA SER A 9 -11.56 7.70 7.39
C SER A 9 -11.37 7.08 6.00
N ILE A 10 -10.14 6.99 5.49
CA ILE A 10 -9.81 6.33 4.21
C ILE A 10 -10.28 4.87 4.24
N THR A 11 -9.92 4.15 5.29
CA THR A 11 -10.23 2.73 5.45
C THR A 11 -11.73 2.51 5.63
N GLU A 12 -12.41 3.39 6.38
CA GLU A 12 -13.87 3.37 6.53
C GLU A 12 -14.57 3.59 5.17
N GLU A 13 -14.11 4.55 4.36
CA GLU A 13 -14.64 4.77 3.00
C GLU A 13 -14.39 3.58 2.08
N LEU A 14 -13.20 2.97 2.12
CA LEU A 14 -12.89 1.75 1.37
C LEU A 14 -13.88 0.63 1.72
N ILE A 15 -14.11 0.38 3.01
CA ILE A 15 -15.09 -0.60 3.50
C ILE A 15 -16.49 -0.26 2.98
N GLY A 16 -16.88 1.02 3.04
CA GLY A 16 -18.15 1.52 2.53
C GLY A 16 -18.35 1.23 1.04
N ILE A 17 -17.33 1.48 0.22
CA ILE A 17 -17.35 1.18 -1.23
C ILE A 17 -17.52 -0.32 -1.47
N MET A 18 -16.75 -1.17 -0.76
CA MET A 18 -16.85 -2.63 -0.93
C MET A 18 -18.26 -3.13 -0.59
N ARG A 19 -18.87 -2.64 0.48
CA ARG A 19 -20.25 -2.97 0.86
C ARG A 19 -21.27 -2.46 -0.17
N ALA A 20 -21.11 -1.22 -0.62
CA ALA A 20 -22.02 -0.61 -1.59
C ALA A 20 -21.99 -1.30 -2.95
N SER A 21 -20.84 -1.88 -3.35
CA SER A 21 -20.71 -2.64 -4.60
C SER A 21 -21.59 -3.89 -4.68
N GLN A 22 -22.05 -4.41 -3.53
CA GLN A 22 -22.78 -5.69 -3.39
C GLN A 22 -22.00 -6.93 -3.87
N VAL A 23 -20.74 -6.80 -4.31
CA VAL A 23 -19.97 -7.91 -4.91
C VAL A 23 -19.77 -9.07 -3.94
N ILE A 24 -19.61 -8.77 -2.64
CA ILE A 24 -19.45 -9.76 -1.57
C ILE A 24 -20.68 -10.68 -1.52
N ASN A 25 -21.89 -10.10 -1.54
CA ASN A 25 -23.13 -10.86 -1.47
C ASN A 25 -23.45 -11.55 -2.80
N GLN A 26 -23.29 -10.85 -3.93
CA GLN A 26 -23.59 -11.40 -5.26
C GLN A 26 -22.73 -12.62 -5.59
N LEU A 27 -21.43 -12.55 -5.29
CA LEU A 27 -20.49 -13.65 -5.55
C LEU A 27 -20.33 -14.62 -4.37
N HIS A 28 -21.08 -14.41 -3.27
CA HIS A 28 -20.97 -15.19 -2.03
C HIS A 28 -19.51 -15.36 -1.59
N ILE A 29 -18.78 -14.24 -1.53
CA ILE A 29 -17.33 -14.25 -1.32
C ILE A 29 -17.04 -14.74 0.10
N THR A 30 -16.17 -15.75 0.21
CA THR A 30 -15.67 -16.28 1.48
C THR A 30 -14.15 -16.29 1.49
N PRO A 31 -13.51 -16.31 2.68
CA PRO A 31 -12.07 -16.48 2.77
C PRO A 31 -11.67 -17.89 2.33
N LYS A 32 -10.65 -18.01 1.48
CA LYS A 32 -10.16 -19.30 0.96
C LYS A 32 -8.82 -19.71 1.58
N ASP A 33 -7.87 -18.78 1.70
CA ASP A 33 -6.60 -19.00 2.40
C ASP A 33 -6.11 -17.66 2.97
N ILE A 34 -5.48 -17.70 4.16
CA ILE A 34 -4.94 -16.54 4.85
C ILE A 34 -3.61 -16.93 5.47
N ARG A 35 -2.56 -16.17 5.17
CA ARG A 35 -1.22 -16.36 5.75
C ARG A 35 -0.72 -15.04 6.28
N ILE A 36 -0.28 -15.05 7.54
CA ILE A 36 0.45 -13.95 8.16
C ILE A 36 1.93 -14.37 8.13
N GLY A 37 2.63 -13.99 7.06
CA GLY A 37 4.07 -14.21 6.92
C GLY A 37 4.88 -13.09 7.57
N VAL A 38 6.21 -13.29 7.62
CA VAL A 38 7.14 -12.35 8.30
C VAL A 38 7.15 -10.97 7.63
N PHE A 39 7.15 -10.91 6.31
CA PHE A 39 7.19 -9.63 5.58
C PHE A 39 5.83 -9.19 5.06
N TYR A 40 4.96 -10.14 4.70
CA TYR A 40 3.66 -9.87 4.11
C TYR A 40 2.58 -10.75 4.71
N THR A 41 1.37 -10.21 4.75
CA THR A 41 0.13 -10.92 5.04
C THR A 41 -0.66 -11.04 3.74
N GLY A 42 -1.17 -12.22 3.44
CA GLY A 42 -1.92 -12.51 2.23
C GLY A 42 -3.31 -13.07 2.53
N VAL A 43 -4.27 -12.71 1.69
CA VAL A 43 -5.64 -13.21 1.73
C VAL A 43 -6.02 -13.62 0.30
N VAL A 44 -6.50 -14.86 0.16
CA VAL A 44 -7.13 -15.38 -1.05
C VAL A 44 -8.61 -15.56 -0.77
N VAL A 45 -9.48 -15.08 -1.65
CA VAL A 45 -10.93 -15.23 -1.53
C VAL A 45 -11.48 -16.31 -2.47
N SER A 46 -12.73 -16.73 -2.25
CA SER A 46 -13.36 -17.84 -2.97
C SER A 46 -13.42 -17.67 -4.49
N THR A 47 -13.43 -16.43 -4.99
CA THR A 47 -13.38 -16.08 -6.42
C THR A 47 -12.00 -16.27 -7.04
N GLY A 48 -10.99 -16.70 -6.27
CA GLY A 48 -9.60 -16.87 -6.73
C GLY A 48 -8.77 -15.59 -6.70
N HIS A 49 -9.41 -14.43 -6.49
CA HIS A 49 -8.72 -13.16 -6.30
C HIS A 49 -7.95 -13.15 -4.98
N ALA A 50 -6.91 -12.33 -4.93
CA ALA A 50 -6.08 -12.25 -3.74
C ALA A 50 -5.49 -10.86 -3.55
N GLY A 51 -5.17 -10.56 -2.30
CA GLY A 51 -4.55 -9.32 -1.89
C GLY A 51 -3.46 -9.58 -0.87
N MET A 52 -2.54 -8.62 -0.76
CA MET A 52 -1.48 -8.67 0.24
C MET A 52 -1.26 -7.31 0.88
N SER A 53 -0.74 -7.31 2.09
CA SER A 53 -0.27 -6.13 2.81
C SER A 53 1.05 -6.46 3.48
N TYR A 54 1.88 -5.46 3.75
CA TYR A 54 3.06 -5.65 4.59
C TYR A 54 2.66 -6.12 5.99
N THR A 55 3.47 -6.98 6.60
CA THR A 55 3.36 -7.37 8.01
C THR A 55 4.33 -6.50 8.82
N PRO A 56 3.87 -5.49 9.57
CA PRO A 56 4.75 -4.60 10.31
C PRO A 56 5.21 -5.26 11.62
N VAL A 57 6.16 -6.20 11.51
CA VAL A 57 6.66 -7.00 12.64
C VAL A 57 7.26 -6.15 13.77
N GLN A 58 7.79 -4.97 13.45
CA GLN A 58 8.35 -4.04 14.42
C GLN A 58 7.28 -3.30 15.23
N GLU A 59 6.03 -3.27 14.75
CA GLU A 59 4.90 -2.59 15.39
C GLU A 59 3.98 -3.58 16.14
N ILE A 60 4.37 -4.86 16.27
CA ILE A 60 3.63 -5.83 17.06
C ILE A 60 3.73 -5.42 18.54
N PRO A 61 2.59 -5.10 19.20
CA PRO A 61 2.61 -4.34 20.44
C PRO A 61 3.24 -5.08 21.61
N GLU A 62 2.95 -6.38 21.77
CA GLU A 62 3.36 -7.16 22.94
C GLU A 62 3.49 -8.65 22.61
N ALA A 63 4.33 -9.37 23.37
CA ALA A 63 4.35 -10.82 23.34
C ALA A 63 3.02 -11.42 23.83
N VAL A 64 2.61 -12.54 23.25
CA VAL A 64 1.41 -13.27 23.67
C VAL A 64 1.71 -14.06 24.95
N CYS A 65 1.64 -13.37 26.09
CA CYS A 65 1.93 -13.95 27.41
C CYS A 65 0.67 -14.25 28.26
N CYS A 66 -0.51 -13.76 27.87
CA CYS A 66 -1.74 -13.94 28.65
C CYS A 66 -3.01 -13.92 27.76
N PRO A 67 -4.19 -14.33 28.26
CA PRO A 67 -5.44 -14.32 27.49
C PRO A 67 -5.81 -12.95 26.94
N ARG A 68 -5.49 -11.86 27.66
CA ARG A 68 -5.78 -10.49 27.22
C ARG A 68 -4.96 -10.08 26.00
N SER A 69 -3.65 -10.39 25.97
CA SER A 69 -2.82 -10.12 24.80
C SER A 69 -3.14 -11.08 23.65
N HIS A 70 -3.50 -12.34 23.94
CA HIS A 70 -4.00 -13.28 22.94
C HIS A 70 -5.27 -12.79 22.24
N ALA A 71 -6.26 -12.24 22.97
CA ALA A 71 -7.51 -11.74 22.41
C ALA A 71 -7.33 -10.54 21.45
N LYS A 72 -6.19 -9.83 21.53
CA LYS A 72 -5.84 -8.74 20.60
C LYS A 72 -5.27 -9.26 19.28
N MET A 73 -4.83 -10.52 19.22
CA MET A 73 -4.25 -11.12 18.01
C MET A 73 -5.34 -11.57 17.03
N PRO A 74 -4.99 -11.77 15.75
CA PRO A 74 -5.86 -12.49 14.81
C PRO A 74 -6.24 -13.86 15.38
N GLN A 75 -7.49 -14.29 15.19
CA GLN A 75 -8.01 -15.56 15.75
C GLN A 75 -7.45 -16.77 14.99
N SER A 76 -6.25 -17.19 15.36
CA SER A 76 -5.58 -18.37 14.78
C SER A 76 -6.50 -19.60 14.73
N GLY A 77 -6.45 -20.34 13.62
CA GLY A 77 -7.31 -21.49 13.35
C GLY A 77 -8.76 -21.16 12.98
N ASN A 78 -9.21 -19.91 13.15
CA ASN A 78 -10.61 -19.51 12.92
C ASN A 78 -10.78 -18.43 11.85
N LEU A 79 -9.71 -17.82 11.34
CA LEU A 79 -9.82 -16.72 10.36
C LEU A 79 -10.62 -17.09 9.09
N LEU A 80 -10.60 -18.36 8.67
CA LEU A 80 -11.38 -18.82 7.51
C LEU A 80 -12.87 -19.00 7.81
N ASN A 81 -13.27 -19.02 9.08
CA ASN A 81 -14.67 -19.11 9.51
C ASN A 81 -15.35 -17.73 9.59
N PHE A 82 -14.59 -16.64 9.39
CA PHE A 82 -15.12 -15.29 9.43
C PHE A 82 -15.85 -14.96 8.14
N SER A 83 -16.85 -14.07 8.21
CA SER A 83 -17.36 -13.41 7.01
C SER A 83 -16.28 -12.51 6.42
N ILE A 84 -16.34 -12.28 5.12
CA ILE A 84 -15.45 -11.33 4.45
C ILE A 84 -15.61 -9.93 5.03
N ASP A 85 -16.82 -9.50 5.37
CA ASP A 85 -17.06 -8.24 6.07
C ASP A 85 -16.29 -8.14 7.40
N ALA A 86 -16.33 -9.18 8.23
CA ALA A 86 -15.64 -9.18 9.51
C ALA A 86 -14.11 -9.16 9.34
N LEU A 87 -13.57 -9.87 8.34
CA LEU A 87 -12.14 -9.78 8.02
C LEU A 87 -11.76 -8.41 7.48
N MET A 88 -12.61 -7.80 6.65
CA MET A 88 -12.38 -6.46 6.12
C MET A 88 -12.35 -5.41 7.26
N GLU A 89 -13.25 -5.54 8.25
CA GLU A 89 -13.26 -4.68 9.44
C GLU A 89 -12.00 -4.78 10.31
N TYR A 90 -11.22 -5.87 10.22
CA TYR A 90 -9.92 -5.93 10.88
C TYR A 90 -8.99 -4.81 10.42
N ALA A 91 -9.20 -4.24 9.23
CA ALA A 91 -8.45 -3.09 8.72
C ALA A 91 -8.59 -1.85 9.60
N LEU A 92 -9.59 -1.80 10.50
CA LEU A 92 -9.80 -0.70 11.44
C LEU A 92 -9.22 -1.00 12.84
N ASP A 93 -8.71 -2.20 13.11
CA ASP A 93 -8.15 -2.55 14.41
C ASP A 93 -6.78 -1.87 14.65
N ASP A 94 -6.48 -1.50 15.89
CA ASP A 94 -5.18 -0.90 16.23
C ASP A 94 -4.07 -1.97 16.32
N ASN A 95 -4.42 -3.25 16.43
CA ASN A 95 -3.47 -4.34 16.28
C ASN A 95 -3.05 -4.47 14.82
N VAL A 96 -1.78 -4.16 14.55
CA VAL A 96 -1.23 -4.10 13.19
C VAL A 96 -1.30 -5.42 12.41
N LEU A 97 -1.36 -6.58 13.08
CA LEU A 97 -1.53 -7.87 12.39
C LEU A 97 -2.97 -8.07 11.93
N LYS A 98 -3.96 -7.64 12.72
CA LYS A 98 -5.34 -7.60 12.27
C LYS A 98 -5.50 -6.59 11.14
N ALA A 99 -4.98 -5.38 11.32
CA ALA A 99 -5.01 -4.35 10.29
C ALA A 99 -4.38 -4.82 8.97
N ALA A 100 -3.28 -5.58 9.03
CA ALA A 100 -2.69 -6.22 7.86
C ALA A 100 -3.64 -7.23 7.19
N VAL A 101 -4.25 -8.16 7.95
CA VAL A 101 -5.24 -9.11 7.41
C VAL A 101 -6.42 -8.37 6.74
N GLY A 102 -6.97 -7.35 7.39
CA GLY A 102 -8.07 -6.59 6.82
C GLY A 102 -7.66 -5.78 5.60
N THR A 103 -6.47 -5.16 5.59
CA THR A 103 -5.96 -4.44 4.42
C THR A 103 -5.71 -5.39 3.24
N ALA A 104 -5.16 -6.59 3.49
CA ALA A 104 -5.01 -7.62 2.46
C ALA A 104 -6.38 -8.10 1.93
N THR A 105 -7.40 -8.17 2.80
CA THR A 105 -8.79 -8.46 2.41
C THR A 105 -9.36 -7.36 1.50
N ILE A 106 -9.18 -6.08 1.87
CA ILE A 106 -9.57 -4.94 1.04
C ILE A 106 -8.86 -4.98 -0.32
N ASN A 107 -7.57 -5.32 -0.36
CA ASN A 107 -6.81 -5.44 -1.61
C ASN A 107 -7.36 -6.57 -2.50
N ALA A 108 -7.76 -7.71 -1.92
CA ALA A 108 -8.37 -8.81 -2.66
C ALA A 108 -9.72 -8.41 -3.28
N LEU A 109 -10.56 -7.69 -2.52
CA LEU A 109 -11.83 -7.17 -3.00
C LEU A 109 -11.67 -6.05 -4.04
N SER A 110 -10.66 -5.19 -3.84
CA SER A 110 -10.30 -4.14 -4.79
C SER A 110 -9.91 -4.71 -6.15
N ALA A 111 -9.19 -5.84 -6.18
CA ALA A 111 -8.87 -6.53 -7.42
C ALA A 111 -10.13 -6.92 -8.20
N ILE A 112 -11.16 -7.44 -7.51
CA ILE A 112 -12.45 -7.80 -8.14
C ILE A 112 -13.11 -6.56 -8.75
N LEU A 113 -13.21 -5.47 -7.99
CA LEU A 113 -13.82 -4.23 -8.49
C LEU A 113 -13.05 -3.62 -9.66
N LEU A 114 -11.72 -3.70 -9.65
CA LEU A 114 -10.88 -3.18 -10.73
C LEU A 114 -11.00 -4.00 -12.02
N GLU A 115 -11.38 -5.28 -11.93
CA GLU A 115 -11.66 -6.13 -13.09
C GLU A 115 -13.04 -5.88 -13.72
N ASP A 116 -14.00 -5.31 -12.97
CA ASP A 116 -15.32 -4.97 -13.50
C ASP A 116 -15.22 -4.04 -14.71
N THR A 117 -15.93 -4.37 -15.79
CA THR A 117 -15.92 -3.61 -17.05
C THR A 117 -16.44 -2.17 -16.91
N HIS A 118 -17.30 -1.91 -15.92
CA HIS A 118 -17.88 -0.60 -15.63
C HIS A 118 -17.07 0.18 -14.60
N CYS A 119 -16.02 -0.40 -14.03
CA CYS A 119 -15.14 0.31 -13.11
C CYS A 119 -14.44 1.48 -13.84
N PRO A 120 -14.58 2.72 -13.36
CA PRO A 120 -13.99 3.89 -14.00
C PRO A 120 -12.46 3.96 -13.81
N TYR A 121 -11.90 3.13 -12.93
CA TYR A 121 -10.47 3.09 -12.64
C TYR A 121 -9.81 1.89 -13.30
N LYS A 122 -8.73 2.14 -14.05
CA LYS A 122 -7.92 1.11 -14.70
C LYS A 122 -6.43 1.40 -14.52
N PRO A 123 -5.57 0.37 -14.50
CA PRO A 123 -4.12 0.57 -14.53
C PRO A 123 -3.72 1.45 -15.72
N SER A 124 -3.06 2.56 -15.43
CA SER A 124 -2.53 3.48 -16.43
C SER A 124 -1.21 2.96 -17.02
N ALA A 125 -0.45 2.19 -16.24
CA ALA A 125 0.79 1.56 -16.66
C ALA A 125 1.10 0.32 -15.83
N TYR A 126 1.98 -0.52 -16.37
CA TYR A 126 2.67 -1.59 -15.64
C TYR A 126 4.11 -1.17 -15.39
N GLY A 127 4.63 -1.40 -14.19
CA GLY A 127 5.99 -1.01 -13.83
C GLY A 127 6.08 -0.13 -12.59
N ASN A 128 7.03 0.81 -12.58
CA ASN A 128 7.38 1.57 -11.39
C ASN A 128 6.59 2.90 -11.30
N ALA A 129 6.02 3.19 -10.14
CA ALA A 129 5.27 4.42 -9.90
C ALA A 129 6.11 5.70 -10.11
N LEU A 130 7.42 5.63 -9.85
CA LEU A 130 8.33 6.75 -10.12
C LEU A 130 8.39 7.14 -11.59
N ASP A 131 8.13 6.21 -12.51
CA ASP A 131 8.22 6.48 -13.94
C ASP A 131 7.06 7.39 -14.43
N LEU A 132 6.02 7.57 -13.61
CA LEU A 132 4.89 8.46 -13.92
C LEU A 132 5.05 9.88 -13.35
N ILE A 133 6.08 10.15 -12.54
CA ILE A 133 6.30 11.48 -11.99
C ILE A 133 7.54 12.13 -12.59
N GLN A 134 7.50 13.46 -12.72
CA GLN A 134 8.63 14.23 -13.22
C GLN A 134 9.30 14.93 -12.04
N ILE A 135 10.54 14.52 -11.77
CA ILE A 135 11.41 15.10 -10.75
C ILE A 135 12.48 15.94 -11.48
N SER A 136 12.69 17.15 -11.00
CA SER A 136 13.72 18.09 -11.43
C SER A 136 14.70 18.35 -10.28
N GLY A 137 15.87 18.92 -10.61
CA GLY A 137 16.89 19.25 -9.60
C GLY A 137 16.44 20.30 -8.57
N GLU A 138 15.37 21.06 -8.86
CA GLU A 138 14.85 22.06 -7.95
C GLU A 138 13.84 21.50 -6.95
N ASP A 139 13.28 20.33 -7.23
CA ASP A 139 12.21 19.75 -6.42
C ASP A 139 12.73 19.26 -5.08
N THR A 140 11.93 19.53 -4.05
CA THR A 140 12.03 18.91 -2.74
C THR A 140 11.18 17.64 -2.73
N VAL A 141 11.84 16.49 -2.57
CA VAL A 141 11.18 15.19 -2.47
C VAL A 141 11.15 14.77 -1.01
N VAL A 142 9.95 14.48 -0.52
CA VAL A 142 9.75 13.90 0.81
C VAL A 142 9.28 12.46 0.63
N MET A 143 9.94 11.54 1.32
CA MET A 143 9.64 10.11 1.27
C MET A 143 9.30 9.61 2.67
N VAL A 144 8.09 9.08 2.86
CA VAL A 144 7.65 8.42 4.09
C VAL A 144 7.65 6.92 3.87
N GLY A 145 8.57 6.23 4.56
CA GLY A 145 8.95 4.85 4.30
C GLY A 145 10.13 4.78 3.32
N ALA A 146 11.19 4.09 3.71
CA ALA A 146 12.41 4.01 2.93
C ALA A 146 12.32 2.98 1.79
N PHE A 147 12.58 3.46 0.57
CA PHE A 147 12.65 2.62 -0.63
C PHE A 147 14.03 2.75 -1.26
N PRO A 148 15.01 1.88 -0.94
CA PRO A 148 16.38 2.03 -1.46
C PRO A 148 16.48 2.19 -2.99
N PRO A 149 15.69 1.47 -3.82
CA PRO A 149 15.70 1.69 -5.27
C PRO A 149 15.20 3.08 -5.70
N PHE A 150 14.27 3.68 -4.95
CA PHE A 150 13.74 5.01 -5.26
C PHE A 150 14.73 6.08 -4.80
N ILE A 151 15.28 5.92 -3.59
CA ILE A 151 16.26 6.83 -3.00
C ILE A 151 17.44 7.03 -3.96
N LYS A 152 18.03 5.94 -4.48
CA LYS A 152 19.13 6.00 -5.45
C LYS A 152 18.76 6.81 -6.70
N ARG A 153 17.63 6.49 -7.35
CA ARG A 153 17.15 7.20 -8.56
C ARG A 153 16.87 8.68 -8.30
N ILE A 154 16.34 9.02 -7.12
CA ILE A 154 16.00 10.42 -6.78
C ILE A 154 17.28 11.23 -6.51
N GLN A 155 18.27 10.66 -5.82
CA GLN A 155 19.54 11.32 -5.50
C GLN A 155 20.43 11.62 -6.72
N GLU A 156 20.20 10.91 -7.83
CA GLU A 156 20.78 11.19 -9.14
C GLU A 156 20.22 12.48 -9.77
N VAL A 157 19.02 12.91 -9.38
CA VAL A 157 18.30 14.05 -9.97
C VAL A 157 18.31 15.28 -9.07
N THR A 158 17.99 15.13 -7.79
CA THR A 158 17.92 16.23 -6.82
C THR A 158 18.71 15.93 -5.55
N LYS A 159 19.22 16.98 -4.91
CA LYS A 159 19.87 16.88 -3.59
C LYS A 159 18.91 17.14 -2.42
N LYS A 160 17.68 17.57 -2.70
CA LYS A 160 16.66 17.93 -1.71
C LYS A 160 15.73 16.73 -1.42
N LEU A 161 16.31 15.62 -0.93
CA LEU A 161 15.56 14.41 -0.55
C LEU A 161 15.53 14.26 0.97
N PHE A 162 14.33 14.21 1.54
CA PHE A 162 14.08 13.87 2.94
C PHE A 162 13.45 12.48 3.02
N VAL A 163 14.03 11.57 3.79
CA VAL A 163 13.49 10.21 4.00
C VAL A 163 13.13 10.05 5.46
N ILE A 164 11.85 9.84 5.75
CA ILE A 164 11.32 9.59 7.09
C ILE A 164 11.01 8.10 7.20
N GLU A 165 11.66 7.40 8.12
CA GLU A 165 11.51 5.95 8.29
C GLU A 165 11.51 5.58 9.77
N LYS A 166 10.56 4.73 10.18
CA LYS A 166 10.42 4.25 11.56
C LYS A 166 11.50 3.22 11.91
N ASN A 167 11.91 2.40 10.94
CA ASN A 167 12.96 1.41 11.11
C ASN A 167 14.32 1.96 10.64
N PRO A 168 15.20 2.42 11.55
CA PRO A 168 16.51 2.96 11.17
C PRO A 168 17.44 1.93 10.51
N ARG A 169 17.10 0.64 10.56
CA ARG A 169 17.85 -0.46 9.90
C ARG A 169 17.35 -0.77 8.49
N ALA A 170 16.33 -0.06 7.98
CA ALA A 170 15.81 -0.26 6.63
C ALA A 170 16.82 0.18 5.55
N MET A 171 17.81 1.00 5.92
CA MET A 171 18.90 1.43 5.04
C MET A 171 20.19 0.64 5.30
N GLY A 172 20.92 0.35 4.23
CA GLY A 172 22.27 -0.21 4.33
C GLY A 172 23.29 0.84 4.78
N LYS A 173 24.46 0.39 5.25
CA LYS A 173 25.56 1.29 5.67
C LYS A 173 26.08 2.20 4.53
N ASP A 174 25.86 1.78 3.28
CA ASP A 174 26.33 2.49 2.08
C ASP A 174 25.29 3.47 1.51
N ASP A 175 24.07 3.50 2.06
CA ASP A 175 23.04 4.43 1.60
C ASP A 175 23.29 5.81 2.22
N MET A 176 23.74 6.76 1.40
CA MET A 176 24.16 8.11 1.83
C MET A 176 23.01 9.08 2.15
N VAL A 177 21.82 8.58 2.48
CA VAL A 177 20.66 9.42 2.81
C VAL A 177 20.49 9.52 4.31
N THR A 178 20.30 10.75 4.81
CA THR A 178 19.95 10.98 6.20
C THR A 178 18.51 10.55 6.43
N ILE A 179 18.31 9.63 7.39
CA ILE A 179 16.98 9.23 7.84
C ILE A 179 16.50 10.20 8.91
N GLU A 180 15.36 10.82 8.63
CA GLU A 180 14.70 11.78 9.49
C GLU A 180 13.72 11.06 10.44
N PRO A 181 13.64 11.49 11.71
CA PRO A 181 12.71 10.89 12.66
C PRO A 181 11.26 11.27 12.35
N GLU A 182 10.33 10.37 12.68
CA GLU A 182 8.88 10.57 12.50
C GLU A 182 8.35 11.86 13.16
N ALA A 183 8.98 12.30 14.26
CA ALA A 183 8.61 13.54 14.96
C ALA A 183 8.70 14.81 14.08
N ARG A 184 9.46 14.77 12.97
CA ARG A 184 9.61 15.89 12.04
C ARG A 184 8.61 15.88 10.89
N LEU A 185 7.63 14.95 10.85
CA LEU A 185 6.62 14.88 9.79
C LEU A 185 5.92 16.23 9.55
N GLN A 186 5.48 16.91 10.62
CA GLN A 186 4.78 18.20 10.53
C GLN A 186 5.65 19.33 9.97
N GLU A 187 6.97 19.24 10.16
CA GLU A 187 7.94 20.22 9.66
C GLU A 187 8.30 19.93 8.20
N ILE A 188 8.56 18.67 7.86
CA ILE A 188 9.16 18.26 6.58
C ILE A 188 8.11 18.11 5.48
N ILE A 189 6.96 17.46 5.74
CA ILE A 189 5.96 17.20 4.69
C ILE A 189 5.49 18.47 3.98
N PRO A 190 5.19 19.59 4.68
CA PRO A 190 4.73 20.81 4.01
C PRO A 190 5.75 21.49 3.08
N GLN A 191 7.00 21.02 3.07
CA GLN A 191 8.08 21.52 2.20
C GLN A 191 8.18 20.72 0.89
N GLY A 192 7.56 19.55 0.79
CA GLY A 192 7.69 18.67 -0.36
C GLY A 192 6.88 19.16 -1.58
N ASP A 193 7.57 19.31 -2.71
CA ASP A 193 6.93 19.44 -4.03
C ASP A 193 6.38 18.09 -4.49
N ILE A 194 7.06 17.01 -4.11
CA ILE A 194 6.71 15.63 -4.42
C ILE A 194 6.74 14.82 -3.13
N LEU A 195 5.66 14.09 -2.86
CA LEU A 195 5.55 13.24 -1.68
C LEU A 195 5.41 11.77 -2.11
N ILE A 196 6.28 10.90 -1.60
CA ILE A 196 6.24 9.45 -1.82
C ILE A 196 5.93 8.79 -0.48
N ILE A 197 4.85 8.01 -0.41
CA ILE A 197 4.33 7.45 0.83
C ILE A 197 4.21 5.93 0.67
N THR A 198 4.73 5.19 1.64
CA THR A 198 4.50 3.74 1.69
C THR A 198 3.03 3.39 1.93
N GLY A 199 2.55 2.35 1.25
CA GLY A 199 1.21 1.80 1.47
C GLY A 199 1.02 1.25 2.89
N VAL A 200 2.10 0.98 3.63
CA VAL A 200 2.04 0.54 5.05
C VAL A 200 1.32 1.55 5.94
N THR A 201 1.27 2.82 5.53
CA THR A 201 0.54 3.88 6.25
C THR A 201 -0.97 3.62 6.36
N LEU A 202 -1.55 2.74 5.51
CA LEU A 202 -2.92 2.23 5.65
C LEU A 202 -3.06 1.25 6.83
N VAL A 203 -2.04 0.43 7.09
CA VAL A 203 -2.07 -0.60 8.14
C VAL A 203 -1.88 0.00 9.53
N ASN A 204 -1.03 1.02 9.65
CA ASN A 204 -0.74 1.67 10.94
C ASN A 204 -1.50 3.01 11.14
N HIS A 205 -2.52 3.29 10.33
CA HIS A 205 -3.44 4.43 10.48
C HIS A 205 -2.75 5.80 10.45
N THR A 206 -1.73 5.95 9.61
CA THR A 206 -0.96 7.21 9.47
C THR A 206 -1.16 7.92 8.13
N LEU A 207 -1.84 7.29 7.16
CA LEU A 207 -2.00 7.88 5.83
C LEU A 207 -2.80 9.19 5.88
N GLU A 208 -3.95 9.24 6.56
CA GLU A 208 -4.80 10.44 6.61
C GLU A 208 -4.03 11.66 7.18
N PRO A 209 -3.41 11.58 8.38
CA PRO A 209 -2.63 12.71 8.90
C PRO A 209 -1.48 13.14 8.00
N ILE A 210 -0.84 12.21 7.27
CA ILE A 210 0.24 12.55 6.33
C ILE A 210 -0.32 13.35 5.16
N LEU A 211 -1.45 12.93 4.59
CA LEU A 211 -2.10 13.64 3.46
C LEU A 211 -2.65 15.01 3.87
N GLU A 212 -3.05 15.19 5.12
CA GLU A 212 -3.44 16.50 5.66
C GLU A 212 -2.30 17.52 5.62
N LEU A 213 -1.05 17.08 5.83
CA LEU A 213 0.14 17.94 5.80
C LEU A 213 0.59 18.26 4.35
N ALA A 214 0.24 17.42 3.38
CA ALA A 214 0.76 17.44 2.01
C ALA A 214 0.11 18.51 1.09
N LYS A 215 -0.27 19.67 1.61
CA LYS A 215 -1.09 20.66 0.88
C LYS A 215 -0.41 21.32 -0.33
N LYS A 216 0.92 21.30 -0.41
CA LYS A 216 1.70 21.94 -1.49
C LYS A 216 2.23 20.96 -2.54
N ALA A 217 2.20 19.65 -2.25
CA ALA A 217 2.77 18.65 -3.13
C ALA A 217 1.95 18.58 -4.43
N ARG A 218 2.62 18.74 -5.58
CA ARG A 218 1.98 18.62 -6.91
C ARG A 218 1.76 17.17 -7.33
N ASP A 219 2.62 16.28 -6.84
CA ASP A 219 2.50 14.83 -7.03
C ASP A 219 2.61 14.17 -5.65
N ILE A 220 1.52 13.49 -5.24
CA ILE A 220 1.47 12.60 -4.08
C ILE A 220 1.36 11.17 -4.60
N VAL A 221 2.35 10.34 -4.26
CA VAL A 221 2.48 8.96 -4.71
C VAL A 221 2.37 8.03 -3.52
N VAL A 222 1.36 7.16 -3.50
CA VAL A 222 1.27 6.09 -2.50
C VAL A 222 1.71 4.77 -3.16
N VAL A 223 2.69 4.08 -2.58
CA VAL A 223 3.38 2.98 -3.25
C VAL A 223 3.62 1.76 -2.35
N GLY A 224 3.54 0.58 -2.95
CA GLY A 224 3.86 -0.71 -2.35
C GLY A 224 2.69 -1.68 -2.45
N PRO A 225 2.91 -3.00 -2.28
CA PRO A 225 1.82 -3.99 -2.44
C PRO A 225 0.62 -3.74 -1.52
N THR A 226 0.84 -3.17 -0.33
CA THR A 226 -0.22 -2.75 0.60
C THR A 226 -1.16 -1.71 -0.02
N ALA A 227 -0.69 -0.89 -0.95
CA ALA A 227 -1.45 0.18 -1.61
C ALA A 227 -2.25 -0.31 -2.84
N SER A 228 -2.63 -1.59 -2.88
CA SER A 228 -3.40 -2.21 -3.99
C SER A 228 -4.91 -2.08 -3.80
N VAL A 229 -5.33 -0.97 -3.17
CA VAL A 229 -6.73 -0.67 -2.82
C VAL A 229 -7.46 -0.02 -3.99
N TYR A 230 -8.79 -0.01 -3.94
CA TYR A 230 -9.62 0.81 -4.82
C TYR A 230 -9.24 2.29 -4.67
N PRO A 231 -8.92 3.02 -5.75
CA PRO A 231 -8.17 4.27 -5.63
C PRO A 231 -8.99 5.48 -5.17
N GLU A 232 -10.32 5.43 -5.29
CA GLU A 232 -11.19 6.60 -5.12
C GLU A 232 -11.00 7.34 -3.79
N PRO A 233 -10.99 6.69 -2.61
CA PRO A 233 -10.83 7.42 -1.34
C PRO A 233 -9.49 8.14 -1.23
N LEU A 234 -8.41 7.57 -1.80
CA LEU A 234 -7.09 8.18 -1.82
C LEU A 234 -7.05 9.37 -2.80
N TYR A 235 -7.69 9.23 -3.95
CA TYR A 235 -7.78 10.30 -4.96
C TYR A 235 -8.54 11.52 -4.44
N LYS A 236 -9.62 11.32 -3.66
CA LYS A 236 -10.35 12.40 -2.98
C LYS A 236 -9.46 13.22 -2.02
N ARG A 237 -8.34 12.65 -1.58
CA ARG A 237 -7.37 13.26 -0.66
C ARG A 237 -6.11 13.78 -1.36
N GLY A 238 -6.16 13.92 -2.68
CA GLY A 238 -5.07 14.50 -3.47
C GLY A 238 -3.98 13.51 -3.87
N VAL A 239 -4.12 12.21 -3.59
CA VAL A 239 -3.21 11.20 -4.15
C VAL A 239 -3.31 11.25 -5.67
N THR A 240 -2.17 11.46 -6.32
CA THR A 240 -2.05 11.61 -7.78
C THR A 240 -1.68 10.31 -8.47
N VAL A 241 -0.91 9.46 -7.78
CA VAL A 241 -0.43 8.18 -8.31
C VAL A 241 -0.54 7.13 -7.21
N LEU A 242 -1.13 5.98 -7.56
CA LEU A 242 -1.19 4.79 -6.71
C LEU A 242 -0.40 3.67 -7.37
N GLY A 243 0.68 3.24 -6.74
CA GLY A 243 1.56 2.16 -7.21
C GLY A 243 1.40 0.89 -6.38
N GLY A 244 0.52 0.00 -6.81
CA GLY A 244 0.21 -1.26 -6.14
C GLY A 244 0.74 -2.48 -6.90
N VAL A 245 0.13 -3.63 -6.62
CA VAL A 245 0.34 -4.89 -7.36
C VAL A 245 -0.98 -5.51 -7.77
N ARG A 246 -0.98 -6.17 -8.93
CA ARG A 246 -1.99 -7.15 -9.33
C ARG A 246 -1.44 -8.54 -9.06
N ILE A 247 -2.15 -9.35 -8.28
CA ILE A 247 -1.77 -10.75 -8.06
C ILE A 247 -2.18 -11.56 -9.29
N THR A 248 -1.21 -12.23 -9.92
CA THR A 248 -1.42 -13.05 -11.12
C THR A 248 -1.50 -14.54 -10.81
N ASP A 249 -0.99 -14.96 -9.65
CA ASP A 249 -1.08 -16.34 -9.16
C ASP A 249 -1.28 -16.35 -7.63
N ALA A 250 -2.54 -16.49 -7.21
CA ALA A 250 -2.91 -16.46 -5.81
C ALA A 250 -2.33 -17.64 -5.00
N ALA A 251 -2.25 -18.84 -5.61
CA ALA A 251 -1.76 -20.04 -4.94
C ALA A 251 -0.25 -19.95 -4.68
N LYS A 252 0.50 -19.47 -5.66
CA LYS A 252 1.93 -19.23 -5.51
C LYS A 252 2.22 -18.08 -4.54
N MET A 253 1.45 -16.99 -4.62
CA MET A 253 1.58 -15.86 -3.71
C MET A 253 1.40 -16.29 -2.26
N ILE A 254 0.32 -17.02 -1.94
CA ILE A 254 0.02 -17.41 -0.56
C ILE A 254 1.03 -18.44 -0.02
N HIS A 255 1.54 -19.32 -0.88
CA HIS A 255 2.61 -20.26 -0.55
C HIS A 255 3.91 -19.52 -0.18
N LEU A 256 4.37 -18.60 -1.04
CA LEU A 256 5.57 -17.80 -0.80
C LEU A 256 5.46 -16.96 0.48
N ILE A 257 4.30 -16.36 0.76
CA ILE A 257 4.07 -15.65 2.03
C ILE A 257 4.29 -16.58 3.23
N GLY A 258 3.77 -17.81 3.15
CA GLY A 258 3.94 -18.83 4.18
C GLY A 258 5.40 -19.22 4.45
N GLU A 259 6.29 -19.01 3.47
CA GLU A 259 7.72 -19.31 3.53
C GLU A 259 8.58 -18.05 3.75
N ALA A 260 7.99 -16.98 4.30
CA ALA A 260 8.65 -15.69 4.52
C ALA A 260 9.17 -15.02 3.24
N GLY A 261 8.46 -15.20 2.12
CA GLY A 261 8.69 -14.48 0.88
C GLY A 261 8.63 -12.97 1.08
N SER A 262 9.53 -12.27 0.40
CA SER A 262 9.68 -10.82 0.40
C SER A 262 9.23 -10.22 -0.93
N GLY A 263 9.30 -8.88 -1.06
CA GLY A 263 8.96 -8.19 -2.32
C GLY A 263 9.68 -8.78 -3.54
N TYR A 264 10.94 -9.21 -3.39
CA TYR A 264 11.75 -9.80 -4.46
C TYR A 264 11.23 -11.17 -4.93
N ASP A 265 10.47 -11.87 -4.10
CA ASP A 265 9.96 -13.21 -4.40
C ASP A 265 8.63 -13.16 -5.16
N PHE A 266 7.88 -12.05 -5.05
CA PHE A 266 6.56 -11.93 -5.66
C PHE A 266 6.59 -11.33 -7.07
N PHE A 267 7.38 -10.27 -7.26
CA PHE A 267 7.39 -9.52 -8.52
C PHE A 267 7.81 -10.42 -9.68
N GLU A 268 7.06 -10.35 -10.79
CA GLU A 268 7.29 -11.11 -12.04
C GLU A 268 7.10 -12.64 -11.90
N LYS A 269 6.79 -13.13 -10.68
CA LYS A 269 6.53 -14.55 -10.41
C LYS A 269 5.07 -14.86 -10.11
N CYS A 270 4.42 -14.02 -9.31
CA CYS A 270 3.01 -14.16 -8.92
C CYS A 270 2.30 -12.80 -8.70
N ALA A 271 3.02 -11.69 -8.92
CA ALA A 271 2.47 -10.34 -8.83
C ALA A 271 3.12 -9.42 -9.87
N GLU A 272 2.32 -8.56 -10.46
CA GLU A 272 2.75 -7.53 -11.41
C GLU A 272 2.56 -6.15 -10.79
N LYS A 273 3.55 -5.27 -10.94
CA LYS A 273 3.42 -3.89 -10.48
C LYS A 273 2.46 -3.14 -11.39
N ILE A 274 1.43 -2.55 -10.80
CA ILE A 274 0.45 -1.73 -11.50
C ILE A 274 0.50 -0.31 -10.97
N VAL A 275 0.27 0.65 -11.85
CA VAL A 275 0.20 2.06 -11.48
C VAL A 275 -1.09 2.65 -12.01
N MET A 276 -1.86 3.28 -11.12
CA MET A 276 -3.08 4.02 -11.46
C MET A 276 -2.85 5.50 -11.22
N ARG A 277 -3.16 6.32 -12.22
CA ARG A 277 -3.06 7.78 -12.14
C ARG A 277 -4.44 8.41 -11.95
N ASN A 278 -4.52 9.40 -11.06
CA ASN A 278 -5.70 10.24 -10.94
C ASN A 278 -5.75 11.23 -12.12
N GLU A 279 -6.57 10.94 -13.12
CA GLU A 279 -6.71 11.77 -14.33
C GLU A 279 -7.48 13.08 -14.06
N ALA A 280 -8.27 13.15 -13.00
CA ALA A 280 -9.09 14.33 -12.68
C ALA A 280 -8.27 15.57 -12.23
N GLY A 281 -6.96 15.40 -11.98
CA GLY A 281 -6.08 16.45 -11.48
C GLY A 281 -5.23 17.17 -12.54
N ARG A 282 -5.21 16.73 -13.80
CA ARG A 282 -4.50 17.43 -14.88
C ARG A 282 -5.49 17.89 -15.94
N GLY A 283 -5.54 19.20 -16.17
CA GLY A 283 -5.98 19.72 -17.46
C GLY A 283 -5.26 18.95 -18.56
N THR A 284 -6.04 18.45 -19.53
CA THR A 284 -5.62 17.57 -20.62
C THR A 284 -4.21 17.87 -21.12
N SER A 285 -3.24 17.07 -20.70
CA SER A 285 -1.88 17.08 -21.26
C SER A 285 -1.49 15.64 -21.59
N GLN A 286 -1.07 15.47 -22.83
CA GLN A 286 -1.00 14.26 -23.65
C GLN A 286 -0.47 13.01 -22.93
N ALA A 287 -1.12 11.88 -23.22
CA ALA A 287 -0.64 10.54 -22.89
C ALA A 287 0.79 10.33 -23.44
N PRO A 288 1.72 9.76 -22.66
CA PRO A 288 3.04 9.43 -23.18
C PRO A 288 2.93 8.33 -24.24
N SER A 289 3.63 8.54 -25.36
CA SER A 289 3.64 7.65 -26.52
C SER A 289 4.14 6.24 -26.15
N LYS A 290 3.40 5.22 -26.60
CA LYS A 290 3.84 3.83 -26.64
C LYS A 290 5.10 3.71 -27.50
N ASN A 291 6.30 3.81 -26.92
CA ASN A 291 7.54 3.29 -27.50
C ASN A 291 8.72 3.43 -26.53
N SER A 292 8.99 2.39 -25.74
CA SER A 292 10.34 1.84 -25.49
C SER A 292 10.29 0.78 -24.38
N PHE A 293 9.77 -0.40 -24.70
CA PHE A 293 10.06 -1.61 -23.91
C PHE A 293 11.24 -2.32 -24.57
N ARG A 294 12.42 -2.23 -23.95
CA ARG A 294 13.44 -3.28 -24.03
C ARG A 294 13.77 -3.67 -22.60
N MET A 295 13.40 -4.92 -22.26
CA MET A 295 13.91 -5.60 -21.08
C MET A 295 15.43 -5.64 -21.16
N THR A 296 16.10 -5.06 -20.18
CA THR A 296 17.42 -5.54 -19.78
C THR A 296 17.24 -6.29 -18.48
N SER A 297 17.17 -7.62 -18.61
CA SER A 297 17.48 -8.56 -17.54
C SER A 297 18.93 -8.31 -17.10
N CYS A 298 19.15 -7.87 -15.87
CA CYS A 298 20.45 -8.01 -15.22
C CYS A 298 20.38 -9.24 -14.31
N THR A 299 21.17 -10.23 -14.69
CA THR A 299 21.78 -11.25 -13.81
C THR A 299 22.45 -10.64 -12.60
#